data_AF-A0A1Y5SLD5-F1
#
_entry.id   AF-A0A1Y5SLD5-F1
#
_cell.length_a   1.000
_cell.length_b   1.000
_cell.length_c   1.000
_cell.angle_alpha   90.00
_cell.angle_beta   90.00
_cell.angle_gamma   90.00
#
_symmetry.space_group_name_H-M   'P 1'
#
loop_
_entity.id
_entity.type
_entity.pdbx_description
1 polymer ?
#
loop_
_entity_poly.entity_id
_entity_poly.type
_entity_poly.pdbx_seq_one_letter_code
_entity_poly.pdbx_strand_id
1 'polypeptide(L)' 'MDNLALTPLTGILLLLVMIFAGRAFRENWKAQEEGWQKRAWLYGLPAAFCFFALALIPLAN' A
#
# COMPACT_ATOMS: atom_id res chain seq x y z
N MET A 1 18.35 20.48 -4.75
CA MET A 1 17.06 19.78 -4.55
C MET A 1 17.32 18.33 -4.92
N ASP A 2 17.19 17.41 -3.96
CA ASP A 2 17.29 15.98 -4.26
C ASP A 2 16.07 15.57 -5.08
N ASN A 3 16.30 14.95 -6.24
CA ASN A 3 15.23 14.36 -7.03
C ASN A 3 14.72 13.12 -6.30
N LEU A 4 13.53 13.22 -5.70
CA LEU A 4 12.88 12.06 -5.08
C LEU A 4 12.59 11.02 -6.17
N ALA A 5 13.27 9.87 -6.10
CA ALA A 5 13.08 8.74 -7.01
C ALA A 5 13.12 7.42 -6.23
N LEU A 6 12.31 6.47 -6.65
CA LEU A 6 12.32 5.10 -6.11
C LEU A 6 13.48 4.34 -6.71
N THR A 7 14.21 3.59 -5.89
CA THR A 7 15.07 2.52 -6.41
C THR A 7 14.22 1.30 -6.78
N PRO A 8 14.68 0.42 -7.69
CA PRO A 8 13.98 -0.83 -8.00
C PRO A 8 13.63 -1.65 -6.76
N LEU A 9 14.55 -1.73 -5.80
CA LEU A 9 14.32 -2.44 -4.53
C LEU A 9 13.16 -1.81 -3.74
N THR A 10 13.18 -0.49 -3.55
CA THR A 10 12.11 0.21 -2.83
C THR A 10 10.76 0.12 -3.55
N GLY A 11 10.74 0.14 -4.88
CA GLY A 11 9.53 -0.05 -5.68
C GLY A 11 8.93 -1.45 -5.47
N ILE A 12 9.76 -2.50 -5.45
CA ILE A 12 9.31 -3.87 -5.16
C ILE A 12 8.74 -3.96 -3.74
N LEU A 13 9.41 -3.36 -2.74
CA LEU A 13 8.91 -3.37 -1.36
C LEU A 13 7.56 -2.68 -1.23
N LEU A 14 7.39 -1.50 -1.84
CA LEU A 14 6.09 -0.80 -1.88
C LEU A 14 5.01 -1.63 -2.56
N LEU A 15 5.34 -2.31 -3.66
CA LEU A 15 4.41 -3.17 -4.39
C LEU A 15 3.95 -4.35 -3.51
N LEU A 16 4.88 -5.02 -2.83
CA LEU A 16 4.54 -6.13 -1.93
C LEU A 16 3.64 -5.66 -0.79
N VAL A 17 3.99 -4.55 -0.13
CA VAL A 17 3.17 -3.97 0.94
C VAL A 17 1.77 -3.63 0.43
N MET A 18 1.67 -2.99 -0.75
CA MET A 18 0.38 -2.65 -1.37
C MET A 18 -0.48 -3.89 -1.61
N ILE A 19 0.10 -4.97 -2.13
CA ILE A 19 -0.62 -6.22 -2.43
C ILE A 19 -1.12 -6.89 -1.14
N PHE A 20 -0.25 -7.09 -0.15
CA PHE A 20 -0.63 -7.77 1.09
C PHE A 20 -1.63 -6.96 1.91
N ALA A 21 -1.41 -5.64 2.04
CA ALA A 21 -2.34 -4.76 2.72
C ALA A 21 -3.68 -4.64 1.97
N GLY A 22 -3.67 -4.54 0.65
CA GLY A 22 -4.89 -4.54 -0.17
C GLY A 22 -5.69 -5.84 -0.06
N ARG A 23 -5.01 -6.98 0.01
CA ARG A 23 -5.65 -8.28 0.28
C ARG A 23 -6.29 -8.32 1.66
N ALA A 24 -5.54 -7.95 2.71
CA ALA A 24 -6.06 -7.93 4.08
C ALA A 24 -7.24 -6.96 4.24
N PHE A 25 -7.21 -5.80 3.58
CA PHE A 25 -8.35 -4.88 3.50
C PHE A 25 -9.59 -5.58 2.95
N ARG A 26 -9.47 -6.23 1.78
CA ARG A 26 -10.59 -6.92 1.13
C ARG A 26 -11.14 -8.07 1.97
N GLU A 27 -10.28 -8.83 2.62
CA GLU A 27 -10.68 -9.92 3.51
C GLU A 27 -11.49 -9.39 4.70
N ASN A 28 -11.00 -8.34 5.38
CA ASN A 28 -11.73 -7.72 6.50
C ASN A 28 -13.04 -7.06 6.06
N TRP A 29 -13.05 -6.40 4.89
CA TRP A 29 -14.26 -5.80 4.33
C TRP A 29 -15.36 -6.82 4.05
N LYS A 30 -14.98 -8.03 3.62
CA LYS A 30 -15.92 -9.13 3.34
C LYS A 30 -16.36 -9.88 4.58
N ALA A 31 -15.45 -10.17 5.51
CA ALA A 31 -15.75 -10.96 6.70
C ALA A 31 -16.69 -10.23 7.67
N GLN A 32 -16.58 -8.91 7.75
CA GLN A 32 -17.40 -8.04 8.60
C GLN A 32 -17.51 -8.46 10.07
N GLU A 33 -16.47 -9.11 10.61
CA GLU A 33 -16.33 -9.41 12.04
C GLU A 33 -16.37 -8.14 12.90
N GLU A 34 -16.58 -8.28 14.21
CA GLU A 34 -16.55 -7.14 15.11
C GLU A 34 -15.25 -6.31 14.96
N GLY A 35 -15.41 -5.01 14.71
CA GLY A 35 -14.28 -4.11 14.47
C GLY A 35 -13.68 -4.14 13.06
N TRP A 36 -14.32 -4.82 12.08
CA TRP A 36 -13.83 -4.92 10.70
C TRP A 36 -13.53 -3.57 10.04
N GLN A 37 -14.29 -2.52 10.35
CA GLN A 37 -14.09 -1.19 9.79
C GLN A 37 -12.71 -0.63 10.17
N LYS A 38 -12.33 -0.76 11.45
CA LYS A 38 -11.01 -0.31 11.94
C LYS A 38 -9.89 -1.10 11.28
N ARG A 39 -10.04 -2.43 11.20
CA ARG A 39 -9.06 -3.30 10.53
C ARG A 39 -8.95 -2.97 9.03
N ALA A 40 -10.06 -2.74 8.36
CA ALA A 40 -10.09 -2.30 6.97
C ALA A 40 -9.30 -0.99 6.82
N TRP A 41 -9.58 0.06 7.59
CA TRP A 41 -8.78 1.30 7.52
C TRP A 41 -7.30 1.10 7.83
N LEU A 42 -6.95 0.23 8.79
CA LEU A 42 -5.57 -0.09 9.15
C LEU A 42 -4.79 -0.70 7.97
N TYR A 43 -5.43 -1.50 7.11
CA TYR A 43 -4.79 -2.08 5.94
C TYR A 43 -4.99 -1.25 4.65
N GLY A 44 -6.10 -0.53 4.54
CA GLY A 44 -6.43 0.30 3.38
C GLY A 44 -5.55 1.53 3.26
N LEU A 45 -5.23 2.21 4.38
CA LEU A 45 -4.40 3.41 4.36
C LEU A 45 -2.96 3.12 3.89
N PRO A 46 -2.24 2.11 4.42
CA PRO A 46 -0.93 1.75 3.90
C PRO A 46 -0.97 1.33 2.43
N ALA A 47 -1.99 0.58 2.02
CA ALA A 47 -2.15 0.17 0.61
C ALA A 47 -2.31 1.39 -0.31
N ALA A 48 -3.16 2.35 0.06
CA ALA A 48 -3.37 3.57 -0.69
C ALA A 48 -2.10 4.43 -0.75
N PHE A 49 -1.38 4.57 0.38
CA PHE A 49 -0.12 5.30 0.41
C PHE A 49 0.93 4.67 -0.52
N CYS A 50 1.09 3.35 -0.48
CA CYS A 50 2.00 2.65 -1.38
C CYS A 50 1.60 2.80 -2.85
N PHE A 51 0.30 2.74 -3.16
CA PHE A 51 -0.22 3.00 -4.50
C PHE A 51 0.15 4.40 -4.99
N PHE A 52 -0.09 5.44 -4.18
CA PHE A 52 0.27 6.81 -4.56
C PHE A 52 1.78 7.01 -4.70
N ALA A 53 2.58 6.41 -3.82
CA ALA A 53 4.03 6.44 -3.94
C ALA A 53 4.49 5.82 -5.27
N LEU A 54 3.98 4.64 -5.62
CA LEU A 54 4.31 3.97 -6.89
C LEU A 54 3.78 4.71 -8.12
N ALA A 55 2.61 5.35 -8.03
CA ALA A 55 1.98 6.04 -9.15
C ALA A 55 2.58 7.43 -9.43
N LEU A 56 3.13 8.09 -8.41
CA LEU A 56 3.54 9.50 -8.49
C LEU A 56 5.05 9.72 -8.36
N ILE A 57 5.79 8.78 -7.76
CA ILE A 57 7.25 8.90 -7.60
C ILE A 57 7.93 8.16 -8.76
N PRO A 58 8.83 8.80 -9.52
CA PRO A 58 9.51 8.16 -10.64
C PRO A 58 10.46 7.06 -10.16
N LEU A 59 10.65 6.06 -11.02
CA LEU A 59 11.65 5.02 -10.81
C LEU A 59 13.03 5.54 -11.27
N ALA A 60 14.04 5.40 -10.43
CA ALA A 60 15.43 5.67 -10.79
C ALA A 60 15.92 4.62 -11.80
N ASN A 61 16.62 5.10 -12.83
CA ASN A 61 17.21 4.29 -13.90
C ASN A 61 18.29 3.33 -13.39
#